data_AF-A0A380S332-F1
#
_entry.id   AF-A0A380S332-F1
#
_cell.length_a   1.000
_cell.length_b   1.000
_cell.length_c   1.000
_cell.angle_alpha   90.00
_cell.angle_beta   90.00
_cell.angle_gamma   90.00
#
_symmetry.space_group_name_H-M   'P 1'
#
loop_
_entity.id
_entity.type
_entity.pdbx_description
1 polymer ?
#
loop_
_entity_poly.entity_id
_entity_poly.type
_entity_poly.pdbx_seq_one_letter_code
_entity_poly.pdbx_strand_id
1 'polypeptide(L)'
;MTKNIKMFSVAVLIALVICFTPCISVFGFVVPDPDKPTSLSMTLKYSGDDVLYVSGAEITLYKVADCKTTSSAVSYDLTSGYAASGLDLDGKITQSMIDDLVKYTDANSITGITKSTDNNGEVAFDGLESGVYLVSATSLPDGFSSFVPFLYYLPFFDQDTGAWVYDGVAEPKISYYPPVDITVKKVWNDDGKDRPASITVQLENEDGIVDTVVLNSANGWKHEWTNMRADKKWTVKETNVPKGYQVTYSSAGLDFTVTNTAKLIQTGQVQWPVPVMVFAGSFLICAGILIKLPGKKKDEE
;
A
#
# COMPACT_ATOMS: atom_id res chain seq x y z
N MET A 1 -12.00 50.10 -87.63
CA MET A 1 -11.19 48.88 -87.35
C MET A 1 -10.99 48.77 -85.83
N THR A 2 -12.09 48.69 -85.06
CA THR A 2 -12.07 48.90 -83.61
C THR A 2 -13.36 48.35 -82.96
N LYS A 3 -13.64 47.05 -83.14
CA LYS A 3 -14.74 46.40 -82.39
C LYS A 3 -14.54 44.94 -82.01
N ASN A 4 -13.44 44.28 -82.42
CA ASN A 4 -13.23 42.85 -82.17
C ASN A 4 -12.15 42.53 -81.11
N ILE A 5 -11.55 43.52 -80.44
CA ILE A 5 -10.48 43.28 -79.46
C ILE A 5 -11.02 43.12 -78.02
N LYS A 6 -12.23 43.60 -77.71
CA LYS A 6 -12.80 43.48 -76.35
C LYS A 6 -13.42 42.12 -76.02
N MET A 7 -13.76 41.30 -77.01
CA MET A 7 -14.39 39.98 -76.78
C MET A 7 -13.38 38.86 -76.57
N PHE A 8 -12.16 38.99 -77.10
CA PHE A 8 -11.13 37.96 -76.99
C PHE A 8 -10.37 38.02 -75.66
N SER A 9 -10.21 39.22 -75.07
CA SER A 9 -9.54 39.39 -73.77
C SER A 9 -10.40 38.99 -72.57
N VAL A 10 -11.72 38.93 -72.70
CA VAL A 10 -12.63 38.52 -71.61
C VAL A 10 -12.81 37.00 -71.58
N ALA A 11 -12.82 36.33 -72.73
CA ALA A 11 -12.91 34.87 -72.82
C ALA A 11 -11.65 34.16 -72.29
N VAL A 12 -10.46 34.74 -72.50
CA VAL A 12 -9.20 34.18 -71.99
C VAL A 12 -9.03 34.43 -70.48
N LEU A 13 -9.60 35.51 -69.94
CA LEU A 13 -9.58 35.76 -68.49
C LEU A 13 -10.56 34.85 -67.72
N ILE A 14 -11.67 34.43 -68.34
CA ILE A 14 -12.65 33.51 -67.72
C ILE A 14 -12.17 32.04 -67.82
N ALA A 15 -11.39 31.69 -68.84
CA ALA A 15 -10.79 30.36 -68.95
C ALA A 15 -9.61 30.13 -67.99
N LEU A 16 -8.94 31.18 -67.50
CA LEU A 16 -7.81 31.07 -66.56
C LEU A 16 -8.23 31.01 -65.08
N VAL A 17 -9.50 31.31 -64.76
CA VAL A 17 -10.02 31.35 -63.38
C VAL A 17 -10.66 30.02 -62.94
N ILE A 18 -10.78 29.03 -63.84
CA ILE A 18 -11.44 27.74 -63.53
C ILE A 18 -10.45 26.61 -63.18
N CYS A 19 -9.13 26.80 -63.33
CA CYS A 19 -8.12 25.75 -63.04
C CYS A 19 -7.27 25.98 -61.79
N PHE A 20 -7.69 26.85 -60.87
CA PHE A 20 -7.10 26.92 -59.53
C PHE A 20 -8.13 26.48 -58.49
N THR A 21 -8.67 25.28 -58.66
CA THR A 21 -9.11 24.53 -57.49
C THR A 21 -7.84 24.25 -56.69
N PRO A 22 -7.67 24.79 -55.47
CA PRO A 22 -6.69 24.18 -54.59
C PRO A 22 -7.09 22.71 -54.53
N CYS A 23 -6.17 21.83 -54.92
CA CYS A 23 -6.25 20.44 -54.52
C CYS A 23 -6.19 20.50 -52.99
N ILE A 24 -7.36 20.64 -52.35
CA ILE A 24 -7.50 20.42 -50.93
C ILE A 24 -7.17 18.93 -50.84
N SER A 25 -5.94 18.63 -50.45
CA SER A 25 -5.58 17.32 -49.96
C SER A 25 -6.59 17.05 -48.85
N VAL A 26 -7.61 16.24 -49.19
CA VAL A 26 -8.44 15.58 -48.20
C VAL A 26 -7.45 14.67 -47.48
N PHE A 27 -6.86 15.15 -46.40
CA PHE A 27 -6.25 14.28 -45.42
C PHE A 27 -7.40 13.41 -44.94
N GLY A 28 -7.53 12.22 -45.52
CA GLY A 28 -8.50 11.24 -45.08
C GLY A 28 -8.25 11.01 -43.60
N PHE A 29 -9.25 11.29 -42.77
CA PHE A 29 -9.21 10.91 -41.37
C PHE A 29 -9.19 9.39 -41.34
N VAL A 30 -8.00 8.80 -41.17
CA VAL A 30 -7.86 7.35 -41.08
C VAL A 30 -8.44 6.97 -39.73
N VAL A 31 -9.54 6.22 -39.73
CA VAL A 31 -10.16 5.68 -38.52
C VAL A 31 -9.64 4.26 -38.28
N PRO A 32 -9.57 3.82 -37.01
CA PRO A 32 -9.21 2.44 -36.74
C PRO A 32 -10.35 1.51 -37.18
N ASP A 33 -9.97 0.29 -37.54
CA ASP A 33 -10.90 -0.82 -37.71
C ASP A 33 -11.26 -1.36 -36.31
N PRO A 34 -12.51 -1.17 -35.84
CA PRO A 34 -12.88 -1.57 -34.49
C PRO A 34 -12.91 -3.09 -34.30
N ASP A 35 -13.10 -3.85 -35.38
CA ASP A 35 -13.23 -5.31 -35.37
C ASP A 35 -11.87 -6.02 -35.46
N LYS A 36 -10.81 -5.27 -35.77
CA LYS A 36 -9.45 -5.82 -35.78
C LYS A 36 -8.99 -6.10 -34.34
N PRO A 37 -8.53 -7.33 -34.03
CA PRO A 37 -8.06 -7.66 -32.70
C PRO A 37 -6.82 -6.84 -32.35
N THR A 38 -6.72 -6.50 -31.07
CA THR A 38 -5.61 -5.76 -30.48
C THR A 38 -4.81 -6.65 -29.54
N SER A 39 -3.58 -6.24 -29.24
CA SER A 39 -2.74 -6.90 -28.24
C SER A 39 -2.10 -5.87 -27.31
N LEU A 40 -1.76 -6.31 -26.10
CA LEU A 40 -0.98 -5.53 -25.15
C LEU A 40 0.14 -6.39 -24.58
N SER A 41 1.37 -5.99 -24.86
CA SER A 41 2.57 -6.57 -24.28
C SER A 41 3.16 -5.61 -23.25
N MET A 42 3.60 -6.17 -22.11
CA MET A 42 4.18 -5.39 -21.03
C MET A 42 5.46 -6.03 -20.53
N THR A 43 6.44 -5.21 -20.21
CA THR A 43 7.67 -5.64 -19.53
C THR A 43 7.75 -4.94 -18.18
N LEU A 44 7.62 -5.72 -17.11
CA LEU A 44 7.72 -5.25 -15.74
C LEU A 44 9.15 -5.39 -15.25
N LYS A 45 9.79 -4.23 -15.02
CA LYS A 45 11.14 -4.15 -14.50
C LYS A 45 11.26 -2.97 -13.52
N TYR A 46 12.04 -3.16 -12.48
CA TYR A 46 12.52 -2.07 -11.63
C TYR A 46 13.94 -1.68 -12.07
N SER A 47 14.14 -0.41 -12.37
CA SER A 47 15.42 0.15 -12.85
C SER A 47 16.09 0.98 -11.74
N GLY A 48 16.62 0.29 -10.72
CA GLY A 48 17.44 0.91 -9.68
C GLY A 48 18.93 0.89 -10.06
N ASP A 49 19.79 0.53 -9.11
CA ASP A 49 21.21 0.28 -9.38
C ASP A 49 21.40 -0.92 -10.32
N ASP A 50 20.57 -1.95 -10.13
CA ASP A 50 20.44 -3.11 -11.03
C ASP A 50 19.03 -3.17 -11.63
N VAL A 51 18.91 -3.77 -12.82
CA VAL A 51 17.62 -4.04 -13.44
C VAL A 51 17.06 -5.35 -12.87
N LEU A 52 15.94 -5.25 -12.18
CA LEU A 52 15.23 -6.40 -11.62
C LEU A 52 13.96 -6.66 -12.43
N TYR A 53 13.89 -7.81 -13.08
CA TYR A 53 12.69 -8.25 -13.79
C TYR A 53 11.69 -8.89 -12.82
N VAL A 54 10.42 -8.54 -12.98
CA VAL A 54 9.37 -8.94 -12.05
C VAL A 54 8.75 -10.25 -12.52
N SER A 55 9.32 -11.39 -12.14
CA SER A 55 8.80 -12.72 -12.50
C SER A 55 7.70 -13.18 -11.55
N GLY A 56 6.57 -13.66 -12.09
CA GLY A 56 5.45 -14.17 -11.30
C GLY A 56 4.47 -13.13 -10.75
N ALA A 57 4.52 -11.88 -11.22
CA ALA A 57 3.47 -10.89 -10.90
C ALA A 57 2.18 -11.24 -11.65
N GLU A 58 1.04 -11.13 -10.97
CA GLU A 58 -0.27 -11.29 -11.60
C GLU A 58 -0.81 -9.94 -12.05
N ILE A 59 -0.96 -9.77 -13.36
CA ILE A 59 -1.48 -8.56 -13.99
C ILE A 59 -2.87 -8.84 -14.52
N THR A 60 -3.80 -7.94 -14.22
CA THR A 60 -5.20 -8.03 -14.63
C THR A 60 -5.59 -6.84 -15.48
N LEU A 61 -6.19 -7.11 -16.63
CA LEU A 61 -6.80 -6.12 -17.52
C LEU A 61 -8.31 -6.10 -17.31
N TYR A 62 -8.85 -4.94 -16.97
CA TYR A 62 -10.29 -4.71 -16.89
C TYR A 62 -10.73 -3.85 -18.07
N LYS A 63 -11.73 -4.31 -18.84
CA LYS A 63 -12.25 -3.55 -19.97
C LYS A 63 -13.17 -2.43 -19.46
N VAL A 64 -12.66 -1.20 -19.49
CA VAL A 64 -13.33 0.00 -18.97
C VAL A 64 -14.31 0.58 -19.98
N ALA A 65 -13.93 0.62 -21.25
CA ALA A 65 -14.77 1.16 -22.32
C ALA A 65 -14.59 0.42 -23.64
N ASP A 66 -15.64 0.43 -24.45
CA ASP A 66 -15.63 -0.02 -25.83
C ASP A 66 -15.20 1.12 -26.76
N CYS A 67 -14.29 0.84 -27.69
CA CYS A 67 -13.95 1.78 -28.75
C CYS A 67 -15.05 1.78 -29.82
N LYS A 68 -15.57 2.96 -30.15
CA LYS A 68 -16.52 3.18 -31.23
C LYS A 68 -15.90 4.07 -32.29
N THR A 69 -16.09 3.69 -33.54
CA THR A 69 -15.61 4.47 -34.67
C THR A 69 -16.79 4.91 -35.52
N THR A 70 -16.76 6.17 -35.93
CA THR A 70 -17.65 6.73 -36.95
C THR A 70 -16.82 7.05 -38.20
N SER A 71 -17.44 7.58 -39.25
CA SER A 71 -16.71 7.97 -40.46
C SER A 71 -15.65 9.07 -40.24
N SER A 72 -15.66 9.76 -39.09
CA SER A 72 -14.79 10.92 -38.84
C SER A 72 -14.30 11.08 -37.40
N ALA A 73 -14.61 10.15 -36.50
CA ALA A 73 -14.24 10.26 -35.10
C ALA A 73 -14.14 8.89 -34.42
N VAL A 74 -13.33 8.84 -33.36
CA VAL A 74 -13.24 7.73 -32.41
C VAL A 74 -13.81 8.21 -31.09
N SER A 75 -14.66 7.40 -30.45
CA SER A 75 -15.24 7.68 -29.13
C SER A 75 -15.15 6.43 -28.25
N TYR A 76 -15.30 6.61 -26.93
CA TYR A 76 -15.20 5.52 -25.97
C TYR A 76 -16.44 5.47 -25.09
N ASP A 77 -17.19 4.37 -25.18
CA ASP A 77 -18.37 4.15 -24.36
C ASP A 77 -18.02 3.27 -23.17
N LEU A 78 -18.25 3.74 -21.95
CA LEU A 78 -18.02 2.94 -20.74
C LEU A 78 -18.80 1.63 -20.81
N THR A 79 -18.15 0.53 -20.42
CA THR A 79 -18.84 -0.76 -20.31
C THR A 79 -19.85 -0.72 -19.17
N SER A 80 -20.81 -1.67 -19.17
CA SER A 80 -21.84 -1.74 -18.13
C SER A 80 -21.29 -1.78 -16.70
N GLY A 81 -20.11 -2.40 -16.50
CA GLY A 81 -19.42 -2.43 -15.22
C GLY A 81 -18.97 -1.06 -14.75
N TYR A 82 -18.59 -0.16 -15.67
CA TYR A 82 -18.04 1.16 -15.34
C TYR A 82 -19.01 2.32 -15.59
N ALA A 83 -20.21 2.08 -16.11
CA ALA A 83 -21.18 3.13 -16.41
C ALA A 83 -21.53 4.03 -15.19
N ALA A 84 -21.49 3.47 -13.98
CA ALA A 84 -21.74 4.20 -12.73
C ALA A 84 -20.46 4.68 -12.01
N SER A 85 -19.28 4.55 -12.63
CA SER A 85 -18.00 5.00 -12.05
C SER A 85 -17.84 6.51 -12.01
N GLY A 86 -18.57 7.25 -12.86
CA GLY A 86 -18.40 8.69 -13.04
C GLY A 86 -17.12 9.09 -13.79
N LEU A 87 -16.42 8.12 -14.40
CA LEU A 87 -15.23 8.38 -15.22
C LEU A 87 -15.59 9.14 -16.51
N ASP A 88 -14.87 10.22 -16.79
CA ASP A 88 -14.96 10.96 -18.06
C ASP A 88 -13.67 10.73 -18.85
N LEU A 89 -13.76 9.91 -19.92
CA LEU A 89 -12.62 9.52 -20.77
C LEU A 89 -12.20 10.62 -21.76
N ASP A 90 -13.07 11.60 -22.03
CA ASP A 90 -12.77 12.74 -22.90
C ASP A 90 -12.09 13.88 -22.11
N GLY A 91 -12.22 13.83 -20.79
CA GLY A 91 -11.61 14.75 -19.85
C GLY A 91 -10.15 14.46 -19.52
N LYS A 92 -9.57 15.31 -18.67
CA LYS A 92 -8.22 15.08 -18.13
C LYS A 92 -8.26 13.93 -17.12
N ILE A 93 -7.66 12.80 -17.47
CA ILE A 93 -7.44 11.70 -16.53
C ILE A 93 -6.22 12.00 -15.64
N THR A 94 -6.40 11.88 -14.33
CA THR A 94 -5.33 12.02 -13.33
C THR A 94 -5.09 10.71 -12.59
N GLN A 95 -3.92 10.54 -11.96
CA GLN A 95 -3.62 9.31 -11.22
C GLN A 95 -4.64 9.05 -10.10
N SER A 96 -5.05 10.09 -9.37
CA SER A 96 -6.07 9.95 -8.31
C SER A 96 -7.38 9.37 -8.83
N MET A 97 -7.79 9.73 -10.06
CA MET A 97 -9.01 9.19 -10.67
C MET A 97 -8.85 7.72 -11.03
N ILE A 98 -7.66 7.30 -11.46
CA ILE A 98 -7.35 5.90 -11.75
C ILE A 98 -7.34 5.08 -10.45
N ASP A 99 -6.75 5.63 -9.38
CA ASP A 99 -6.73 4.96 -8.06
C ASP A 99 -8.15 4.77 -7.51
N ASP A 100 -9.04 5.75 -7.70
CA ASP A 100 -10.45 5.63 -7.35
C ASP A 100 -11.21 4.64 -8.25
N LEU A 101 -10.84 4.55 -9.53
CA LEU A 101 -11.36 3.54 -10.45
C LEU A 101 -10.96 2.11 -10.05
N VAL A 102 -9.74 1.91 -9.52
CA VAL A 102 -9.31 0.61 -8.96
C VAL A 102 -10.18 0.25 -7.76
N LYS A 103 -10.37 1.16 -6.80
CA LYS A 103 -11.26 0.92 -5.64
C LYS A 103 -12.70 0.60 -6.09
N TYR A 104 -13.19 1.30 -7.11
CA TYR A 104 -14.50 1.02 -7.70
C TYR A 104 -14.56 -0.38 -8.31
N THR A 105 -13.51 -0.79 -9.03
CA THR A 105 -13.38 -2.11 -9.64
C THR A 105 -13.49 -3.21 -8.58
N ASP A 106 -12.75 -3.06 -7.48
CA ASP A 106 -12.76 -4.00 -6.36
C ASP A 106 -14.13 -4.03 -5.66
N ALA A 107 -14.70 -2.86 -5.37
CA ALA A 107 -15.98 -2.74 -4.68
C ALA A 107 -17.16 -3.33 -5.46
N ASN A 108 -17.09 -3.30 -6.80
CA ASN A 108 -18.11 -3.86 -7.69
C ASN A 108 -17.76 -5.28 -8.19
N SER A 109 -16.62 -5.85 -7.76
CA SER A 109 -16.17 -7.20 -8.14
C SER A 109 -16.16 -7.42 -9.67
N ILE A 110 -15.71 -6.40 -10.41
CA ILE A 110 -15.62 -6.47 -11.86
C ILE A 110 -14.53 -7.47 -12.23
N THR A 111 -14.82 -8.39 -13.16
CA THR A 111 -13.86 -9.40 -13.61
C THR A 111 -13.00 -8.89 -14.75
N GLY A 112 -11.70 -9.16 -14.69
CA GLY A 112 -10.74 -8.89 -15.76
C GLY A 112 -10.09 -10.15 -16.31
N ILE A 113 -9.18 -9.97 -17.27
CA ILE A 113 -8.32 -11.03 -17.79
C ILE A 113 -7.00 -10.98 -17.03
N THR A 114 -6.67 -12.04 -16.31
CA THR A 114 -5.43 -12.13 -15.50
C THR A 114 -4.41 -13.02 -16.19
N LYS A 115 -3.14 -12.57 -16.23
CA LYS A 115 -1.98 -13.36 -16.64
C LYS A 115 -0.80 -13.07 -15.71
N SER A 116 0.08 -14.06 -15.58
CA SER A 116 1.31 -13.92 -14.80
C SER A 116 2.49 -13.56 -15.71
N THR A 117 3.41 -12.75 -15.19
CA THR A 117 4.68 -12.45 -15.87
C THR A 117 5.63 -13.64 -15.88
N ASP A 118 6.44 -13.75 -16.92
CA ASP A 118 7.47 -14.76 -17.05
C ASP A 118 8.79 -14.37 -16.35
N ASN A 119 9.84 -15.18 -16.55
CA ASN A 119 11.17 -14.96 -15.95
C ASN A 119 11.86 -13.68 -16.42
N ASN A 120 11.41 -13.10 -17.52
CA ASN A 120 11.90 -11.84 -18.07
C ASN A 120 11.01 -10.66 -17.66
N GLY A 121 10.04 -10.89 -16.77
CA GLY A 121 9.06 -9.88 -16.38
C GLY A 121 8.08 -9.52 -17.50
N GLU A 122 7.99 -10.34 -18.55
CA GLU A 122 7.14 -10.08 -19.70
C GLU A 122 5.77 -10.73 -19.53
N VAL A 123 4.74 -10.05 -20.01
CA VAL A 123 3.38 -10.57 -20.11
C VAL A 123 2.69 -10.01 -21.36
N ALA A 124 1.98 -10.85 -22.10
CA ALA A 124 1.27 -10.47 -23.31
C ALA A 124 -0.20 -10.87 -23.25
N PHE A 125 -1.08 -9.97 -23.67
CA PHE A 125 -2.51 -10.16 -23.82
C PHE A 125 -2.89 -10.03 -25.29
N ASP A 126 -3.31 -11.14 -25.90
CA ASP A 126 -3.64 -11.21 -27.32
C ASP A 126 -5.15 -11.29 -27.53
N GLY A 127 -5.61 -10.85 -28.70
CA GLY A 127 -7.02 -10.99 -29.09
C GLY A 127 -7.97 -10.11 -28.29
N LEU A 128 -7.48 -8.97 -27.80
CA LEU A 128 -8.27 -7.99 -27.08
C LEU A 128 -9.18 -7.23 -28.04
N GLU A 129 -10.42 -6.97 -27.62
CA GLU A 129 -11.34 -6.11 -28.34
C GLU A 129 -10.90 -4.64 -28.25
N SER A 130 -11.15 -3.84 -29.28
CA SER A 130 -10.84 -2.41 -29.25
C SER A 130 -11.57 -1.70 -28.11
N GLY A 131 -10.84 -0.98 -27.26
CA GLY A 131 -11.36 -0.36 -26.07
C GLY A 131 -10.30 0.28 -25.17
N VAL A 132 -10.75 0.72 -24.00
CA VAL A 132 -9.88 1.24 -22.94
C VAL A 132 -9.78 0.20 -21.84
N TYR A 133 -8.55 -0.10 -21.42
CA TYR A 133 -8.26 -1.10 -20.41
C TYR A 133 -7.63 -0.47 -19.18
N LEU A 134 -8.15 -0.77 -18.00
CA LEU A 134 -7.48 -0.53 -16.73
C LEU A 134 -6.53 -1.69 -16.47
N VAL A 135 -5.24 -1.37 -16.35
CA VAL A 135 -4.19 -2.33 -16.02
C VAL A 135 -3.86 -2.16 -14.54
N SER A 136 -3.95 -3.27 -13.79
CA SER A 136 -3.60 -3.33 -12.37
C SER A 136 -2.87 -4.64 -12.04
N ALA A 137 -2.05 -4.64 -10.99
CA ALA A 137 -1.46 -5.85 -10.44
C ALA A 137 -2.31 -6.38 -9.28
N THR A 138 -2.73 -7.63 -9.36
CA THR A 138 -3.50 -8.31 -8.28
C THR A 138 -2.60 -9.04 -7.30
N SER A 139 -1.38 -9.39 -7.72
CA SER A 139 -0.37 -10.01 -6.87
C SER A 139 1.03 -9.59 -7.35
N LEU A 140 1.93 -9.32 -6.42
CA LEU A 140 3.32 -8.97 -6.69
C LEU A 140 4.26 -9.96 -5.98
N PRO A 141 5.39 -10.35 -6.60
CA PRO A 141 6.41 -11.17 -5.98
C PRO A 141 7.13 -10.44 -4.84
N ASP A 142 7.83 -11.21 -4.00
CA ASP A 142 8.60 -10.70 -2.87
C ASP A 142 9.55 -9.56 -3.27
N GLY A 143 9.59 -8.54 -2.41
CA GLY A 143 10.35 -7.31 -2.64
C GLY A 143 9.69 -6.29 -3.56
N PHE A 144 8.76 -6.68 -4.45
CA PHE A 144 7.99 -5.72 -5.24
C PHE A 144 6.75 -5.26 -4.47
N SER A 145 6.64 -3.96 -4.21
CA SER A 145 5.71 -3.45 -3.19
C SER A 145 4.58 -2.58 -3.73
N SER A 146 4.72 -2.04 -4.95
CA SER A 146 3.74 -1.11 -5.51
C SER A 146 3.77 -1.16 -7.02
N PHE A 147 2.60 -1.32 -7.63
CA PHE A 147 2.35 -1.17 -9.05
C PHE A 147 1.48 0.06 -9.25
N VAL A 148 1.89 0.98 -10.12
CA VAL A 148 1.08 2.16 -10.43
C VAL A 148 0.06 1.78 -11.51
N PRO A 149 -1.26 1.70 -11.18
CA PRO A 149 -2.29 1.36 -12.16
C PRO A 149 -2.43 2.47 -13.21
N PHE A 150 -2.78 2.08 -14.43
CA PHE A 150 -2.94 3.01 -15.55
C PHE A 150 -4.04 2.56 -16.52
N LEU A 151 -4.55 3.51 -17.30
CA LEU A 151 -5.43 3.24 -18.43
C LEU A 151 -4.60 3.11 -19.71
N TYR A 152 -4.93 2.13 -20.53
CA TYR A 152 -4.31 1.90 -21.83
C TYR A 152 -5.38 1.85 -22.92
N TYR A 153 -5.18 2.61 -23.99
CA TYR A 153 -6.14 2.77 -25.09
C TYR A 153 -5.70 1.89 -26.26
N LEU A 154 -6.58 1.01 -26.73
CA LEU A 154 -6.33 0.11 -27.86
C LEU A 154 -7.47 0.17 -28.88
N PRO A 155 -7.18 0.33 -30.17
CA PRO A 155 -5.92 0.84 -30.71
C PRO A 155 -5.72 2.31 -30.31
N PHE A 156 -4.48 2.80 -30.37
CA PHE A 156 -4.18 4.24 -30.22
C PHE A 156 -3.56 4.80 -31.50
N PHE A 157 -3.72 6.10 -31.71
CA PHE A 157 -3.14 6.78 -32.86
C PHE A 157 -1.72 7.24 -32.53
N ASP A 158 -0.75 6.71 -33.26
CA ASP A 158 0.64 7.15 -33.19
C ASP A 158 0.82 8.37 -34.11
N GLN A 159 1.12 9.51 -33.50
CA GLN A 159 1.29 10.78 -34.22
C GLN A 159 2.57 10.82 -35.04
N ASP A 160 3.60 10.07 -34.65
CA ASP A 160 4.90 10.06 -35.32
C ASP A 160 4.83 9.27 -36.63
N THR A 161 4.15 8.11 -36.60
CA THR A 161 3.94 7.28 -37.79
C THR A 161 2.67 7.64 -38.57
N GLY A 162 1.73 8.35 -37.96
CA GLY A 162 0.44 8.71 -38.55
C GLY A 162 -0.50 7.51 -38.73
N ALA A 163 -0.31 6.46 -37.94
CA ALA A 163 -1.02 5.19 -38.07
C ALA A 163 -1.66 4.74 -36.75
N TRP A 164 -2.72 3.96 -36.85
CA TRP A 164 -3.32 3.28 -35.70
C TRP A 164 -2.49 2.06 -35.33
N VAL A 165 -2.09 2.00 -34.05
CA VAL A 165 -1.34 0.90 -33.46
C VAL A 165 -2.30 -0.02 -32.72
N TYR A 166 -2.31 -1.30 -33.12
CA TYR A 166 -3.15 -2.34 -32.54
C TYR A 166 -2.38 -3.21 -31.54
N ASP A 167 -1.06 -3.22 -31.65
CA ASP A 167 -0.16 -3.97 -30.79
C ASP A 167 0.51 -3.00 -29.82
N GLY A 168 -0.10 -2.85 -28.65
CA GLY A 168 0.38 -1.98 -27.60
C GLY A 168 1.60 -2.56 -26.88
N VAL A 169 2.54 -1.69 -26.54
CA VAL A 169 3.65 -2.00 -25.64
C VAL A 169 3.63 -1.03 -24.46
N ALA A 170 3.78 -1.54 -23.24
CA ALA A 170 3.86 -0.72 -22.04
C ALA A 170 5.01 -1.17 -21.12
N GLU A 171 5.60 -0.19 -20.42
CA GLU A 171 6.56 -0.44 -19.33
C GLU A 171 5.99 0.16 -18.04
N PRO A 172 5.18 -0.62 -17.28
CA PRO A 172 4.54 -0.14 -16.06
C PRO A 172 5.55 0.32 -15.01
N LYS A 173 5.16 1.31 -14.20
CA LYS A 173 5.96 1.74 -13.06
C LYS A 173 5.71 0.82 -11.86
N ILE A 174 6.80 0.24 -11.37
CA ILE A 174 6.81 -0.65 -10.22
C ILE A 174 7.87 -0.19 -9.21
N SER A 175 7.59 -0.40 -7.92
CA SER A 175 8.54 -0.12 -6.83
C SER A 175 9.07 -1.42 -6.24
N TYR A 176 10.35 -1.39 -5.86
CA TYR A 176 11.05 -2.49 -5.23
C TYR A 176 11.67 -2.03 -3.90
N TYR A 177 11.51 -2.83 -2.87
CA TYR A 177 12.23 -2.73 -1.61
C TYR A 177 12.78 -4.11 -1.28
N PRO A 178 14.08 -4.23 -0.94
CA PRO A 178 14.63 -5.53 -0.58
C PRO A 178 13.87 -6.09 0.64
N PRO A 179 13.42 -7.35 0.59
CA PRO A 179 12.76 -7.97 1.72
C PRO A 179 13.77 -8.15 2.87
N VAL A 180 13.30 -7.95 4.09
CA VAL A 180 14.08 -8.21 5.31
C VAL A 180 13.31 -9.14 6.24
N ASP A 181 14.06 -9.89 7.03
CA ASP A 181 13.50 -10.75 8.07
C ASP A 181 13.62 -10.04 9.42
N ILE A 182 12.57 -10.16 10.23
CA ILE A 182 12.48 -9.56 11.55
C ILE A 182 12.26 -10.68 12.54
N THR A 183 13.13 -10.76 13.55
CA THR A 183 12.99 -11.79 14.58
C THR A 183 12.57 -11.18 15.90
N VAL A 184 11.79 -11.93 16.68
CA VAL A 184 11.53 -11.61 18.08
C VAL A 184 11.82 -12.83 18.95
N LYS A 185 12.49 -12.59 20.07
CA LYS A 185 12.66 -13.57 21.14
C LYS A 185 12.17 -13.02 22.46
N LYS A 186 11.47 -13.88 23.21
CA LYS A 186 11.02 -13.59 24.56
C LYS A 186 11.99 -14.20 25.57
N VAL A 187 12.49 -13.36 26.46
CA VAL A 187 13.36 -13.70 27.59
C VAL A 187 12.60 -13.48 28.89
N TRP A 188 12.78 -14.40 29.82
CA TRP A 188 12.20 -14.35 31.16
C TRP A 188 13.33 -14.23 32.18
N ASN A 189 13.26 -13.19 33.00
CA ASN A 189 14.11 -12.99 34.17
C ASN A 189 13.27 -13.22 35.43
N ASP A 190 13.03 -14.49 35.73
CA ASP A 190 12.15 -14.98 36.79
C ASP A 190 12.69 -16.31 37.37
N ASP A 191 11.97 -16.89 38.34
CA ASP A 191 12.24 -18.22 38.90
C ASP A 191 11.42 -19.34 38.22
N GLY A 192 10.70 -19.00 37.14
CA GLY A 192 9.85 -19.89 36.36
C GLY A 192 8.50 -20.29 36.98
N LYS A 193 8.16 -19.86 38.21
CA LYS A 193 6.94 -20.35 38.90
C LYS A 193 5.66 -19.67 38.43
N ASP A 194 5.68 -18.35 38.29
CA ASP A 194 4.52 -17.53 37.92
C ASP A 194 4.51 -17.18 36.42
N ARG A 195 5.17 -17.99 35.60
CA ARG A 195 5.28 -17.72 34.16
C ARG A 195 3.98 -18.12 33.46
N PRO A 196 3.35 -17.22 32.67
CA PRO A 196 2.18 -17.59 31.89
C PRO A 196 2.54 -18.61 30.80
N ALA A 197 1.54 -19.37 30.35
CA ALA A 197 1.72 -20.34 29.27
C ALA A 197 2.08 -19.69 27.92
N SER A 198 1.62 -18.46 27.70
CA SER A 198 1.88 -17.69 26.48
C SER A 198 1.80 -16.19 26.71
N ILE A 199 2.39 -15.42 25.80
CA ILE A 199 2.20 -13.97 25.69
C ILE A 199 1.86 -13.60 24.25
N THR A 200 1.34 -12.39 24.06
CA THR A 200 1.03 -11.86 22.74
C THR A 200 1.95 -10.67 22.43
N VAL A 201 2.63 -10.73 21.29
CA VAL A 201 3.53 -9.67 20.81
C VAL A 201 3.01 -9.15 19.48
N GLN A 202 3.00 -7.83 19.34
CA GLN A 202 2.61 -7.13 18.12
C GLN A 202 3.85 -6.60 17.41
N LEU A 203 3.88 -6.73 16.09
CA LEU A 203 4.82 -6.04 15.20
C LEU A 203 4.14 -4.76 14.70
N GLU A 204 4.79 -3.62 14.92
CA GLU A 204 4.27 -2.30 14.58
C GLU A 204 5.27 -1.54 13.71
N ASN A 205 4.75 -0.74 12.77
CA ASN A 205 5.50 0.26 12.02
C ASN A 205 4.76 1.61 12.03
N GLU A 206 5.20 2.56 11.20
CA GLU A 206 4.60 3.90 11.12
C GLU A 206 3.13 3.90 10.64
N ASP A 207 2.70 2.86 9.94
CA ASP A 207 1.33 2.70 9.43
C ASP A 207 0.41 2.03 10.47
N GLY A 208 0.97 1.52 11.58
CA GLY A 208 0.23 0.91 12.69
C GLY A 208 0.64 -0.53 13.01
N ILE A 209 -0.33 -1.32 13.49
CA ILE A 209 -0.13 -2.75 13.81
C ILE A 209 -0.15 -3.53 12.50
N VAL A 210 0.94 -4.25 12.23
CA VAL A 210 1.09 -5.09 11.04
C VAL A 210 0.69 -6.53 11.31
N ASP A 211 1.17 -7.10 12.42
CA ASP A 211 0.84 -8.47 12.80
C ASP A 211 0.85 -8.67 14.32
N THR A 212 0.20 -9.73 14.79
CA THR A 212 0.09 -10.12 16.19
C THR A 212 0.34 -11.62 16.36
N VAL A 213 1.38 -11.96 17.13
CA VAL A 213 1.83 -13.35 17.29
C VAL A 213 1.82 -13.79 18.74
N VAL A 214 1.63 -15.09 18.96
CA VAL A 214 1.64 -15.71 20.28
C VAL A 214 2.96 -16.44 20.51
N LEU A 215 3.68 -16.05 21.56
CA LEU A 215 4.92 -16.69 21.98
C LEU A 215 4.66 -17.60 23.18
N ASN A 216 5.19 -18.82 23.14
CA ASN A 216 5.02 -19.84 24.19
C ASN A 216 6.20 -20.82 24.20
N SER A 217 6.15 -21.84 25.06
CA SER A 217 7.22 -22.84 25.13
C SER A 217 7.36 -23.70 23.86
N ALA A 218 6.27 -23.94 23.12
CA ALA A 218 6.28 -24.81 21.94
C ALA A 218 7.06 -24.19 20.77
N ASN A 219 7.01 -22.87 20.60
CA ASN A 219 7.83 -22.15 19.62
C ASN A 219 9.16 -21.62 20.19
N GLY A 220 9.57 -22.15 21.36
CA GLY A 220 10.82 -21.72 22.00
C GLY A 220 10.84 -20.24 22.36
N TRP A 221 9.68 -19.62 22.56
CA TRP A 221 9.51 -18.20 22.84
C TRP A 221 10.06 -17.29 21.74
N LYS A 222 9.98 -17.72 20.47
CA LYS A 222 10.49 -16.98 19.32
C LYS A 222 9.51 -16.94 18.16
N HIS A 223 9.64 -15.93 17.32
CA HIS A 223 8.95 -15.81 16.05
C HIS A 223 9.81 -15.03 15.05
N GLU A 224 9.53 -15.24 13.76
CA GLU A 224 10.22 -14.60 12.65
C GLU A 224 9.18 -14.16 11.61
N TRP A 225 9.20 -12.88 11.27
CA TRP A 225 8.42 -12.31 10.17
C TRP A 225 9.33 -12.17 8.96
N THR A 226 9.00 -12.86 7.87
CA THR A 226 9.74 -12.84 6.62
C THR A 226 9.10 -11.91 5.60
N ASN A 227 9.85 -11.48 4.58
CA ASN A 227 9.34 -10.62 3.49
C ASN A 227 8.79 -9.27 3.99
N MET A 228 9.45 -8.70 5.01
CA MET A 228 9.10 -7.39 5.55
C MET A 228 9.78 -6.29 4.75
N ARG A 229 9.16 -5.10 4.71
CA ARG A 229 9.68 -3.94 3.99
C ARG A 229 10.90 -3.33 4.69
N ALA A 230 12.03 -3.26 3.99
CA ALA A 230 13.27 -2.65 4.52
C ALA A 230 13.17 -1.13 4.76
N ASP A 231 12.30 -0.42 4.04
CA ASP A 231 12.15 1.03 4.15
C ASP A 231 11.32 1.46 5.36
N LYS A 232 10.68 0.51 6.04
CA LYS A 232 9.83 0.76 7.21
C LYS A 232 10.64 0.63 8.50
N LYS A 233 10.29 1.47 9.47
CA LYS A 233 10.81 1.37 10.84
C LYS A 233 9.95 0.40 11.65
N TRP A 234 10.55 -0.69 12.07
CA TRP A 234 9.87 -1.76 12.80
C TRP A 234 10.10 -1.67 14.31
N THR A 235 9.06 -2.00 15.08
CA THR A 235 9.10 -2.10 16.54
C THR A 235 8.22 -3.26 17.00
N VAL A 236 8.50 -3.81 18.19
CA VAL A 236 7.66 -4.84 18.80
C VAL A 236 7.09 -4.39 20.12
N LYS A 237 5.90 -4.86 20.45
CA LYS A 237 5.20 -4.51 21.68
C LYS A 237 4.49 -5.73 22.27
N GLU A 238 4.74 -6.02 23.53
CA GLU A 238 3.98 -7.02 24.27
C GLU A 238 2.65 -6.44 24.73
N THR A 239 1.57 -7.15 24.42
CA THR A 239 0.23 -6.83 24.92
C THR A 239 -0.10 -7.67 26.13
N ASN A 240 -0.86 -7.10 27.06
CA ASN A 240 -1.28 -7.77 28.29
C ASN A 240 -0.10 -8.30 29.13
N VAL A 241 0.87 -7.42 29.41
CA VAL A 241 2.03 -7.74 30.25
C VAL A 241 1.55 -8.43 31.55
N PRO A 242 2.03 -9.65 31.86
CA PRO A 242 1.54 -10.42 32.99
C PRO A 242 1.67 -9.67 34.32
N LYS A 243 0.67 -9.86 35.18
CA LYS A 243 0.66 -9.23 36.50
C LYS A 243 1.90 -9.66 37.29
N GLY A 244 2.57 -8.71 37.92
CA GLY A 244 3.81 -8.96 38.67
C GLY A 244 5.08 -8.89 37.84
N TYR A 245 5.00 -8.62 36.53
CA TYR A 245 6.18 -8.43 35.68
C TYR A 245 6.38 -6.96 35.28
N GLN A 246 7.62 -6.64 34.91
CA GLN A 246 8.01 -5.44 34.19
C GLN A 246 8.60 -5.85 32.85
N VAL A 247 8.06 -5.30 31.76
CA VAL A 247 8.57 -5.53 30.41
C VAL A 247 9.66 -4.51 30.05
N THR A 248 10.71 -4.99 29.39
CA THR A 248 11.72 -4.16 28.73
C THR A 248 11.96 -4.68 27.32
N TYR A 249 12.39 -3.78 26.43
CA TYR A 249 12.66 -4.07 25.03
C TYR A 249 14.12 -3.74 24.72
N SER A 250 14.79 -4.63 24.00
CA SER A 250 16.08 -4.36 23.38
C SER A 250 16.09 -4.89 21.96
N SER A 251 16.94 -4.31 21.10
CA SER A 251 17.05 -4.70 19.71
C SER A 251 18.50 -4.62 19.24
N ALA A 252 18.88 -5.52 18.35
CA ALA A 252 20.11 -5.45 17.57
C ALA A 252 19.72 -5.48 16.09
N GLY A 253 19.60 -4.31 15.46
CA GLY A 253 19.00 -4.21 14.13
C GLY A 253 17.53 -4.64 14.16
N LEU A 254 17.17 -5.65 13.34
CA LEU A 254 15.82 -6.23 13.25
C LEU A 254 15.60 -7.44 14.16
N ASP A 255 16.58 -7.76 15.02
CA ASP A 255 16.44 -8.79 16.05
C ASP A 255 15.95 -8.19 17.36
N PHE A 256 14.68 -8.39 17.67
CA PHE A 256 14.04 -7.87 18.87
C PHE A 256 14.08 -8.86 20.04
N THR A 257 14.31 -8.34 21.23
CA THR A 257 14.26 -9.08 22.49
C THR A 257 13.26 -8.42 23.44
N VAL A 258 12.22 -9.15 23.80
CA VAL A 258 11.27 -8.74 24.83
C VAL A 258 11.66 -9.44 26.12
N THR A 259 11.94 -8.69 27.19
CA THR A 259 12.33 -9.27 28.48
C THR A 259 11.28 -8.96 29.54
N ASN A 260 10.70 -9.99 30.17
CA ASN A 260 9.88 -9.81 31.36
C ASN A 260 10.71 -10.13 32.60
N THR A 261 10.82 -9.15 33.49
CA THR A 261 11.46 -9.30 34.80
C THR A 261 10.40 -9.38 35.89
N ALA A 262 10.44 -10.43 36.72
CA ALA A 262 9.54 -10.55 37.86
C ALA A 262 9.81 -9.43 38.88
N LYS A 263 8.78 -8.68 39.25
CA LYS A 263 8.87 -7.69 40.32
C LYS A 263 9.01 -8.44 41.64
N LEU A 264 10.13 -8.24 42.31
CA LEU A 264 10.30 -8.74 43.66
C LEU A 264 9.21 -8.16 44.54
N ILE A 265 8.53 -9.01 45.30
CA ILE A 265 7.67 -8.56 46.38
C ILE A 265 8.59 -7.87 47.36
N GLN A 266 8.45 -6.56 47.51
CA GLN A 266 9.22 -5.81 48.47
C GLN A 266 8.73 -6.26 49.86
N THR A 267 9.34 -7.32 50.42
CA THR A 267 9.25 -7.65 51.84
C THR A 267 10.09 -6.62 52.60
N GLY A 268 9.78 -5.34 52.39
CA GLY A 268 10.28 -4.26 53.21
C GLY A 268 9.78 -4.55 54.61
N GLN A 269 10.72 -4.88 55.48
CA GLN A 269 10.61 -5.01 56.93
C GLN A 269 9.33 -4.33 57.43
N VAL A 270 8.26 -5.10 57.55
CA VAL A 270 7.01 -4.61 58.12
C VAL A 270 7.42 -4.10 59.48
N GLN A 271 7.25 -2.81 59.79
CA GLN A 271 7.70 -2.27 61.08
C GLN A 271 7.06 -3.00 62.28
N TRP A 272 6.15 -3.94 62.06
CA TRP A 272 5.70 -4.92 63.04
C TRP A 272 6.83 -5.81 63.61
N PRO A 273 7.00 -5.93 64.94
CA PRO A 273 6.20 -5.36 66.04
C PRO A 273 6.80 -4.09 66.67
N VAL A 274 7.73 -3.37 66.01
CA VAL A 274 8.47 -2.23 66.57
C VAL A 274 7.56 -1.12 67.13
N PRO A 275 6.51 -0.59 66.43
CA PRO A 275 5.59 0.37 67.03
C PRO A 275 4.87 -0.19 68.26
N VAL A 276 4.45 -1.45 68.22
CA VAL A 276 3.78 -2.12 69.35
C VAL A 276 4.71 -2.20 70.56
N MET A 277 5.99 -2.55 70.35
CA MET A 277 6.98 -2.60 71.42
C MET A 277 7.35 -1.21 71.96
N VAL A 278 7.41 -0.18 71.10
CA VAL A 278 7.63 1.21 71.54
C VAL A 278 6.47 1.69 72.42
N PHE A 279 5.22 1.46 72.00
CA PHE A 279 4.06 1.83 72.82
C PHE A 279 3.99 1.04 74.13
N ALA A 280 4.26 -0.27 74.11
CA ALA A 280 4.31 -1.09 75.31
C ALA A 280 5.42 -0.61 76.28
N GLY A 281 6.60 -0.29 75.76
CA GLY A 281 7.72 0.27 76.52
C GLY A 281 7.38 1.63 77.14
N SER A 282 6.81 2.55 76.36
CA SER A 282 6.37 3.86 76.85
C SER A 282 5.29 3.73 77.93
N PHE A 283 4.35 2.79 77.77
CA PHE A 283 3.32 2.52 78.78
C PHE A 283 3.93 2.04 80.11
N LEU A 284 4.88 1.09 80.07
CA LEU A 284 5.55 0.60 81.28
C LEU A 284 6.34 1.71 81.99
N ILE A 285 7.00 2.60 81.24
CA ILE A 285 7.72 3.74 81.81
C ILE A 285 6.75 4.71 82.50
N CYS A 286 5.64 5.06 81.87
CA CYS A 286 4.61 5.93 82.46
C CYS A 286 3.98 5.31 83.72
N ALA A 287 3.66 4.01 83.68
CA ALA A 287 3.13 3.29 84.83
C ALA A 287 4.13 3.27 86.00
N GLY A 288 5.42 3.04 85.72
CA GLY A 288 6.48 3.08 86.73
C GLY A 288 6.65 4.46 87.39
N ILE A 289 6.52 5.55 86.62
CA ILE A 289 6.59 6.92 87.14
C ILE A 289 5.37 7.20 88.03
N LEU A 290 4.16 6.79 87.61
CA LEU A 290 2.93 6.99 88.39
C LEU A 290 2.96 6.26 89.75
N ILE A 291 3.52 5.05 89.80
CA ILE A 291 3.66 4.29 91.06
C ILE A 291 4.66 4.95 92.02
N LYS A 292 5.66 5.68 91.51
CA LYS A 292 6.68 6.37 92.33
C LYS A 292 6.28 7.76 92.81
N LEU A 293 5.13 8.30 92.44
CA LEU A 293 4.69 9.60 92.94
C LEU A 293 4.26 9.48 94.42
N PRO A 294 4.94 10.16 95.35
CA PRO A 294 4.57 10.11 96.77
C PRO A 294 3.20 10.74 96.96
N GLY A 295 2.29 10.00 97.59
CA GLY A 295 0.95 10.47 97.93
C GLY A 295 1.03 11.80 98.67
N LYS A 296 0.47 12.84 98.06
CA LYS A 296 0.35 14.17 98.66
C LYS A 296 -0.54 14.04 99.90
N LYS A 297 0.06 14.13 101.09
CA LYS A 297 -0.68 14.23 102.36
C LYS A 297 -1.66 15.41 102.24
N LYS A 298 -2.93 15.12 102.54
CA LYS A 298 -3.91 16.16 102.83
C LYS A 298 -3.61 16.64 104.24
N ASP A 299 -3.21 17.89 104.37
CA ASP A 299 -3.17 18.56 105.66
C ASP A 299 -4.57 19.20 105.84
N GLU A 300 -5.31 18.73 106.85
CA GLU A 300 -6.51 19.36 107.39
C GLU A 300 -6.07 20.34 108.48
N GLU A 301 -6.25 21.65 108.21
CA GLU A 301 -6.75 22.75 109.07
C GLU A 301 -6.36 24.12 108.48
#